data_AF-A0A6A9ST43-F1
#
_entry.id   AF-A0A6A9ST43-F1
#
_cell.length_a   1.000
_cell.length_b   1.000
_cell.length_c   1.000
_cell.angle_alpha   90.00
_cell.angle_beta   90.00
_cell.angle_gamma   90.00
#
_symmetry.space_group_name_H-M   'P 1'
#
loop_
_entity.id
_entity.type
_entity.pdbx_description
1 polymer ?
#
loop_
_entity_poly.entity_id
_entity_poly.type
_entity_poly.pdbx_seq_one_letter_code
_entity_poly.pdbx_strand_id
1 'polypeptide(L)'
;MSLGVTHFAVGATLTTLLVTLFVPNVTYPRVWTLLGGGWGMIPDIGQVYPHPVAWAFHGSQWADVFWFHRTLDVVDVSDSASVGAVAIAAFILTTAVAEHRSYRALDAVRDRVEPSSDD
;
A
#
# COMPACT_ATOMS: atom_id res chain seq x y z
N MET A 1 9.90 -16.76 -3.49
CA MET A 1 8.71 -16.02 -3.94
C MET A 1 8.04 -15.59 -2.67
N SER A 2 7.49 -14.39 -2.66
CA SER A 2 6.68 -13.88 -1.57
C SER A 2 5.21 -14.07 -1.92
N LEU A 3 4.37 -14.23 -0.90
CA LEU A 3 2.93 -14.29 -1.09
C LEU A 3 2.41 -13.01 -1.75
N GLY A 4 1.45 -13.12 -2.67
CA GLY A 4 0.82 -11.95 -3.31
C GLY A 4 0.18 -10.97 -2.31
N VAL A 5 -0.24 -11.46 -1.13
CA VAL A 5 -0.72 -10.58 -0.05
C VAL A 5 0.37 -9.67 0.52
N THR A 6 1.63 -10.13 0.54
CA THR A 6 2.78 -9.32 0.94
C THR A 6 2.99 -8.20 -0.07
N HIS A 7 2.99 -8.51 -1.37
CA HIS A 7 3.15 -7.53 -2.45
C HIS A 7 2.04 -6.47 -2.42
N PHE A 8 0.80 -6.90 -2.22
CA PHE A 8 -0.33 -5.99 -2.00
C PHE A 8 -0.10 -5.10 -0.77
N ALA A 9 0.24 -5.68 0.38
CA ALA A 9 0.39 -4.94 1.62
C ALA A 9 1.54 -3.93 1.55
N VAL A 10 2.68 -4.30 0.95
CA VAL A 10 3.80 -3.37 0.74
C VAL A 10 3.41 -2.25 -0.21
N GLY A 11 2.80 -2.56 -1.36
CA GLY A 11 2.38 -1.54 -2.33
C GLY A 11 1.33 -0.57 -1.76
N ALA A 12 0.37 -1.10 -1.01
CA ALA A 12 -0.65 -0.30 -0.32
C ALA A 12 -0.03 0.58 0.77
N THR A 13 0.93 0.05 1.54
CA THR A 13 1.66 0.80 2.58
C THR A 13 2.43 1.97 1.97
N LEU A 14 3.27 1.71 0.97
CA LEU A 14 4.11 2.73 0.33
C LEU A 14 3.25 3.81 -0.34
N THR A 15 2.18 3.40 -1.03
CA THR A 15 1.25 4.36 -1.64
C THR A 15 0.53 5.20 -0.59
N THR A 16 0.08 4.59 0.51
CA THR A 16 -0.56 5.32 1.61
C THR A 16 0.39 6.35 2.22
N LEU A 17 1.65 5.98 2.47
CA LEU A 17 2.67 6.91 2.96
C LEU A 17 2.89 8.05 1.98
N LEU A 18 3.05 7.75 0.69
CA LEU A 18 3.28 8.78 -0.32
C LEU A 18 2.12 9.75 -0.43
N VAL A 19 0.90 9.23 -0.52
CA VAL A 19 -0.32 10.04 -0.62
C VAL A 19 -0.46 10.91 0.63
N THR A 20 -0.27 10.32 1.81
CA THR A 20 -0.44 11.02 3.09
C THR A 20 0.61 12.10 3.32
N LEU A 21 1.85 11.88 2.88
CA LEU A 21 2.96 12.79 3.15
C LEU A 21 3.16 13.85 2.06
N PHE A 22 2.82 13.55 0.81
CA PHE A 22 3.18 14.40 -0.34
C PHE A 22 1.98 14.91 -1.15
N VAL A 23 0.78 14.36 -0.98
CA VAL A 23 -0.41 14.78 -1.75
C VAL A 23 -1.44 15.42 -0.82
N PRO A 24 -1.32 16.73 -0.55
CA PRO A 24 -2.30 17.42 0.28
C PRO A 24 -3.70 17.38 -0.37
N ASN A 25 -4.73 17.17 0.46
CA ASN A 25 -6.15 17.17 0.03
C ASN A 25 -6.49 16.16 -1.07
N VAL A 26 -5.83 15.01 -1.09
CA VAL A 26 -6.12 13.94 -2.04
C VAL A 26 -7.57 13.47 -1.93
N THR A 27 -8.29 13.48 -3.06
CA THR A 27 -9.64 12.91 -3.13
C THR A 27 -9.55 11.38 -3.11
N TYR A 28 -10.36 10.75 -2.26
CA TYR A 28 -10.46 9.29 -2.11
C TYR A 28 -9.14 8.59 -1.74
N PRO A 29 -8.50 8.94 -0.60
CA PRO A 29 -7.22 8.36 -0.17
C PRO A 29 -7.25 6.82 -0.14
N ARG A 30 -8.38 6.23 0.30
CA ARG A 30 -8.57 4.77 0.35
C ARG A 30 -8.52 4.11 -1.03
N VAL A 31 -9.03 4.76 -2.07
CA VAL A 31 -8.98 4.23 -3.45
C VAL A 31 -7.53 4.20 -3.93
N TRP A 32 -6.77 5.26 -3.66
CA TRP A 32 -5.34 5.30 -3.99
C TRP A 32 -4.55 4.21 -3.26
N THR A 33 -4.85 3.95 -1.99
CA THR A 33 -4.27 2.83 -1.24
C THR A 33 -4.54 1.49 -1.94
N LEU A 34 -5.78 1.23 -2.38
CA LEU A 34 -6.13 0.00 -3.09
C LEU A 34 -5.44 -0.11 -4.45
N LEU A 35 -5.37 0.99 -5.21
CA LEU A 35 -4.65 1.04 -6.49
C LEU A 35 -3.16 0.79 -6.28
N GLY A 36 -2.58 1.31 -5.20
CA GLY A 36 -1.19 1.09 -4.81
C GLY A 36 -0.87 -0.36 -4.49
N GLY A 37 -1.74 -1.02 -3.72
CA GLY A 37 -1.64 -2.46 -3.46
C GLY A 37 -1.82 -3.28 -4.73
N GLY A 38 -2.82 -2.95 -5.54
CA GLY A 38 -3.05 -3.58 -6.84
C GLY A 38 -1.86 -3.43 -7.80
N TRP A 39 -1.21 -2.26 -7.82
CA TRP A 39 0.01 -2.01 -8.58
C TRP A 39 1.11 -3.00 -8.17
N GLY A 40 1.35 -3.19 -6.86
CA GLY A 40 2.34 -4.15 -6.37
C GLY A 40 2.08 -5.60 -6.79
N MET A 41 0.82 -5.97 -7.04
CA MET A 41 0.42 -7.31 -7.47
C MET A 41 0.46 -7.55 -8.99
N ILE A 42 0.69 -6.53 -9.82
CA ILE A 42 0.66 -6.72 -11.29
C ILE A 42 1.59 -7.85 -11.77
N PRO A 43 2.83 -7.99 -11.27
CA PRO A 43 3.69 -9.09 -11.66
C PRO A 43 3.19 -10.47 -11.20
N ASP A 44 2.29 -10.58 -10.21
CA ASP A 44 1.68 -11.84 -9.77
C ASP A 44 0.68 -12.41 -10.77
N ILE A 45 0.35 -11.71 -11.87
CA ILE A 45 -0.66 -12.16 -12.84
C ILE A 45 -0.36 -13.57 -13.41
N GLY A 46 0.91 -13.97 -13.46
CA GLY A 46 1.33 -15.32 -13.88
C GLY A 46 0.76 -16.45 -13.00
N GLN A 47 0.42 -16.16 -11.74
CA GLN A 47 -0.22 -17.09 -10.82
C GLN A 47 -1.69 -17.38 -11.18
N VAL A 48 -2.39 -16.40 -11.77
CA VAL A 48 -3.80 -16.51 -12.16
C VAL A 48 -3.95 -16.88 -13.64
N TYR A 49 -3.06 -16.35 -14.48
CA TYR A 49 -2.98 -16.59 -15.91
C TYR A 49 -1.60 -17.16 -16.27
N PRO A 50 -1.43 -18.51 -16.23
CA PRO A 50 -0.13 -19.13 -16.43
C PRO A 50 0.30 -19.06 -17.89
N HIS A 51 1.04 -18.01 -18.23
CA HIS A 51 1.57 -17.76 -19.57
C HIS A 51 3.08 -17.48 -19.51
N PRO A 52 3.91 -17.99 -20.44
CA PRO A 52 5.37 -17.84 -20.37
C PRO A 52 5.83 -16.37 -20.29
N VAL A 53 5.15 -15.47 -20.99
CA VAL A 53 5.44 -14.02 -20.95
C VAL A 53 5.17 -13.42 -19.57
N ALA A 54 4.11 -13.86 -18.88
CA ALA A 54 3.78 -13.37 -17.54
C ALA A 54 4.85 -13.81 -16.53
N TRP A 55 5.31 -15.07 -16.60
CA TRP A 55 6.41 -15.57 -15.77
C TRP A 55 7.75 -14.90 -16.08
N ALA A 56 8.05 -14.67 -17.36
CA ALA A 56 9.25 -13.95 -17.77
C ALA A 56 9.24 -12.51 -17.24
N PHE A 57 8.09 -11.84 -17.27
CA PHE A 57 7.92 -10.51 -16.71
C PHE A 57 8.08 -10.51 -15.18
N HIS A 58 7.41 -11.43 -14.49
CA HIS A 58 7.46 -11.59 -13.03
C HIS A 58 8.90 -11.74 -12.50
N GLY A 59 9.73 -12.57 -13.14
CA GLY A 59 11.13 -12.76 -12.76
C GLY A 59 12.09 -11.67 -13.24
N SER A 60 11.63 -10.67 -14.00
CA SER A 60 12.48 -9.65 -14.60
C SER A 60 12.77 -8.49 -13.65
N GLN A 61 13.84 -7.73 -13.93
CA GLN A 61 14.12 -6.47 -13.23
C GLN A 61 13.01 -5.42 -13.39
N TRP A 62 12.16 -5.54 -14.42
CA TRP A 62 11.04 -4.62 -14.62
C TRP A 62 9.92 -4.82 -13.61
N ALA A 63 9.83 -6.01 -13.00
CA ALA A 63 8.88 -6.25 -11.90
C ALA A 63 9.18 -5.35 -10.69
N ASP A 64 10.42 -4.89 -10.49
CA ASP A 64 10.78 -3.99 -9.37
C ASP A 64 10.12 -2.60 -9.47
N VAL A 65 9.61 -2.19 -10.64
CA VAL A 65 8.80 -0.96 -10.79
C VAL A 65 7.47 -1.06 -10.02
N PHE A 66 7.01 -2.29 -9.77
CA PHE A 66 5.79 -2.59 -9.04
C PHE A 66 6.09 -2.78 -7.56
N TRP A 67 6.60 -1.71 -6.94
CA TRP A 67 6.97 -1.68 -5.52
C TRP A 67 8.04 -2.69 -5.12
N PHE A 68 9.11 -2.81 -5.91
CA PHE A 68 10.24 -3.70 -5.63
C PHE A 68 9.84 -5.18 -5.57
N HIS A 69 8.84 -5.57 -6.37
CA HIS A 69 8.26 -6.91 -6.38
C HIS A 69 9.30 -8.05 -6.41
N ARG A 70 10.20 -8.02 -7.40
CA ARG A 70 11.24 -9.04 -7.54
C ARG A 70 12.21 -9.02 -6.36
N THR A 71 12.55 -7.85 -5.85
CA THR A 71 13.39 -7.71 -4.66
C THR A 71 12.72 -8.37 -3.44
N LEU A 72 11.42 -8.16 -3.25
CA LEU A 72 10.66 -8.83 -2.18
C LEU A 72 10.66 -10.35 -2.35
N ASP A 73 10.49 -10.86 -3.56
CA ASP A 73 10.55 -12.31 -3.84
C ASP A 73 11.91 -12.95 -3.58
N VAL A 74 12.99 -12.17 -3.74
CA VAL A 74 14.36 -12.60 -3.46
C VAL A 74 14.67 -12.52 -1.96
N VAL A 75 14.11 -11.56 -1.24
CA VAL A 75 14.31 -11.40 0.21
C VAL A 75 13.47 -12.42 0.99
N ASP A 76 12.24 -12.69 0.56
CA ASP A 76 11.39 -13.75 1.10
C ASP A 76 11.32 -14.92 0.10
N VAL A 77 12.38 -15.73 0.05
CA VAL A 77 12.43 -16.87 -0.87
C VAL A 77 11.41 -17.95 -0.51
N SER A 78 11.02 -18.02 0.77
CA SER A 78 10.27 -19.13 1.37
C SER A 78 8.74 -19.01 1.35
N ASP A 79 8.17 -17.97 0.75
CA ASP A 79 6.74 -17.63 0.89
C ASP A 79 6.32 -17.57 2.37
N SER A 80 7.11 -16.84 3.18
CA SER A 80 6.94 -16.88 4.63
C SER A 80 5.65 -16.19 5.07
N ALA A 81 4.76 -16.96 5.69
CA ALA A 81 3.55 -16.43 6.31
C ALA A 81 3.85 -15.36 7.37
N SER A 82 5.01 -15.43 8.05
CA SER A 82 5.40 -14.41 9.02
C SER A 82 5.76 -13.08 8.35
N VAL A 83 6.43 -13.11 7.19
CA VAL A 83 6.74 -11.91 6.41
C VAL A 83 5.45 -11.27 5.90
N GLY A 84 4.53 -12.08 5.36
CA GLY A 84 3.20 -11.59 4.96
C GLY A 84 2.42 -10.97 6.13
N ALA A 85 2.43 -11.60 7.31
CA ALA A 85 1.78 -11.06 8.50
C ALA A 85 2.39 -9.72 8.95
N VAL A 86 3.72 -9.59 8.92
CA VAL A 86 4.42 -8.33 9.23
C VAL A 86 4.05 -7.25 8.21
N ALA A 87 4.02 -7.56 6.92
CA ALA A 87 3.62 -6.61 5.88
C ALA A 87 2.18 -6.12 6.07
N ILE A 88 1.25 -7.01 6.39
CA ILE A 88 -0.14 -6.66 6.71
C ILE A 88 -0.21 -5.79 7.97
N ALA A 89 0.53 -6.14 9.03
CA ALA A 89 0.54 -5.35 10.26
C ALA A 89 1.08 -3.93 10.00
N ALA A 90 2.15 -3.79 9.20
CA ALA A 90 2.69 -2.51 8.78
C ALA A 90 1.68 -1.70 7.95
N PHE A 91 0.94 -2.36 7.06
CA PHE A 91 -0.12 -1.73 6.28
C PHE A 91 -1.27 -1.19 7.14
N ILE A 92 -1.76 -2.01 8.09
CA ILE A 92 -2.82 -1.60 9.03
C ILE A 92 -2.36 -0.40 9.85
N LEU A 93 -1.16 -0.47 10.43
CA LEU A 93 -0.61 0.61 11.25
C LEU A 93 -0.49 1.91 10.45
N THR A 94 0.06 1.82 9.24
CA THR A 94 0.23 2.97 8.34
C THR A 94 -1.11 3.62 8.00
N THR A 95 -2.12 2.79 7.69
CA THR A 95 -3.47 3.26 7.37
C THR A 95 -4.10 3.94 8.60
N ALA A 96 -4.00 3.34 9.78
CA ALA A 96 -4.52 3.92 11.01
C ALA A 96 -3.90 5.28 11.33
N VAL A 97 -2.57 5.41 11.15
CA VAL A 97 -1.86 6.69 11.34
C VAL A 97 -2.30 7.73 10.30
N ALA A 98 -2.44 7.34 9.03
CA ALA A 98 -2.89 8.22 7.96
C ALA A 98 -4.33 8.72 8.17
N GLU A 99 -5.25 7.83 8.55
CA GLU A 99 -6.64 8.19 8.85
C GLU A 99 -6.72 9.08 10.10
N HIS A 100 -5.99 8.75 11.16
CA HIS A 100 -5.97 9.57 12.38
C HIS A 100 -5.54 11.01 12.09
N ARG A 101 -4.50 11.20 11.28
CA ARG A 101 -4.06 12.53 10.84
C ARG A 101 -5.13 13.25 10.02
N SER A 102 -5.78 12.54 9.12
CA SER A 102 -6.82 13.10 8.24
C SER A 102 -8.04 13.58 9.04
N TYR A 103 -8.49 12.80 10.03
CA TYR A 103 -9.61 13.19 10.88
C TYR A 103 -9.27 14.39 11.78
N ARG A 104 -8.07 14.42 12.37
CA ARG A 104 -7.62 15.57 13.19
C ARG A 104 -7.50 16.86 12.40
N ALA A 105 -7.11 16.78 11.12
CA ALA A 105 -7.07 17.96 10.26
C ALA A 105 -8.48 18.54 10.03
N LEU A 106 -9.50 17.69 9.92
CA LEU A 106 -10.90 18.13 9.80
C LEU A 106 -11.41 18.78 11.10
N ASP A 107 -11.12 18.18 12.26
CA ASP A 107 -11.50 18.75 13.57
C ASP A 107 -10.92 20.16 13.75
N ALA A 108 -9.63 20.35 13.43
CA ALA A 108 -8.97 21.65 13.54
C ALA A 108 -9.56 22.72 12.61
N VAL A 109 -10.16 22.32 11.47
CA VAL A 109 -10.89 23.24 10.59
C VAL A 109 -12.28 23.54 11.15
N ARG A 110 -13.01 22.53 11.64
CA ARG A 110 -14.33 22.72 12.26
C ARG A 110 -14.28 23.69 13.42
N ASP A 111 -13.33 23.51 14.35
CA ASP A 111 -13.21 24.32 15.56
C ASP A 111 -12.88 25.80 15.27
N ARG A 112 -12.35 26.11 14.09
CA ARG A 112 -12.12 27.50 13.64
C ARG A 112 -13.37 28.15 13.04
N VAL A 113 -14.25 27.36 12.43
CA VAL A 113 -15.46 27.84 11.75
C VAL A 113 -16.62 27.98 12.74
N GLU A 114 -16.70 27.08 13.72
CA GLU A 114 -17.72 27.06 14.77
C GLU A 114 -17.04 27.16 16.15
N PRO A 115 -16.53 28.35 16.55
CA PRO A 115 -16.06 28.52 17.92
C PRO A 115 -17.21 28.22 18.87
N SER A 116 -17.00 27.32 19.82
CA SER A 116 -18.00 26.89 20.81
C SER A 116 -18.66 28.12 21.45
N SER A 117 -19.97 28.26 21.27
CA SER A 117 -20.77 29.37 21.78
C SER A 117 -21.06 29.28 23.29
N ASP A 118 -20.22 28.57 24.05
CA ASP A 118 -20.35 28.44 25.50
C ASP A 118 -19.47 29.50 26.17
N ASP A 119 -20.00 30.73 26.25
CA ASP A 119 -19.62 31.78 27.20
C ASP A 119 -20.88 32.58 27.61
#